data_AF-A0A956P8C5-F1
#
_entry.id   AF-A0A956P8C5-F1
#
_cell.length_a   1.000
_cell.length_b   1.000
_cell.length_c   1.000
_cell.angle_alpha   90.00
_cell.angle_beta   90.00
_cell.angle_gamma   90.00
#
_symmetry.space_group_name_H-M   'P 1'
#
loop_
_entity.id
_entity.type
_entity.pdbx_description
1 polymer ?
#
loop_
_entity_poly.entity_id
_entity_poly.type
_entity_poly.pdbx_seq_one_letter_code
_entity_poly.pdbx_strand_id
1 'polypeptide(L)' 'MEETRQPADTESPPQAPRMPEARTPGHQAGLLAEFGLFLRERKLLWLTPIFLVLGLLGGLLIFSASSPLAPFIYAIF' A
#
# COMPACT_ATOMS: atom_id res chain seq x y z
N MET A 1 28.19 -49.45 -47.55
CA MET A 1 28.68 -48.53 -46.49
C MET A 1 27.84 -47.28 -46.58
N GLU A 2 26.58 -47.46 -46.20
CA GLU A 2 25.66 -46.39 -45.85
C GLU A 2 25.95 -46.02 -44.40
N GLU A 3 25.52 -44.83 -43.96
CA GLU A 3 25.71 -44.27 -42.60
C GLU A 3 27.01 -43.49 -42.38
N THR A 4 27.06 -42.30 -42.96
CA THR A 4 27.03 -41.05 -42.16
C THR A 4 26.44 -39.97 -43.06
N ARG A 5 25.19 -40.19 -43.50
CA ARG A 5 24.27 -39.06 -43.56
C ARG A 5 24.26 -38.55 -42.12
N GLN A 6 24.79 -37.36 -41.92
CA GLN A 6 24.56 -36.60 -40.70
C GLN A 6 23.39 -35.65 -41.03
N PRO A 7 22.13 -36.12 -40.94
CA PRO A 7 21.00 -35.22 -40.84
C PRO A 7 20.89 -34.74 -39.38
N ALA A 8 20.21 -33.62 -39.19
CA ALA A 8 19.76 -33.13 -37.90
C ALA A 8 20.90 -32.77 -36.94
N ASP A 9 21.40 -31.57 -37.07
CA ASP A 9 20.93 -30.48 -36.23
C ASP A 9 21.29 -29.13 -36.90
N THR A 10 20.51 -28.63 -37.86
CA THR A 10 19.20 -28.03 -37.62
C THR A 10 19.20 -27.29 -36.27
N GLU A 11 19.47 -25.98 -36.37
CA GLU A 11 19.08 -24.95 -35.42
C GLU A 11 19.94 -24.82 -34.16
N SER A 12 21.15 -24.28 -34.33
CA SER A 12 21.48 -23.15 -33.45
C SER A 12 20.38 -22.12 -33.67
N PRO A 13 19.51 -21.84 -32.70
CA PRO A 13 18.46 -20.86 -32.88
C PRO A 13 19.15 -19.57 -33.34
N PRO A 14 18.58 -18.83 -34.31
CA PRO A 14 18.96 -17.45 -34.51
C PRO A 14 18.98 -16.84 -33.12
N GLN A 15 20.04 -16.14 -32.73
CA GLN A 15 20.01 -15.35 -31.50
C GLN A 15 18.86 -14.38 -31.70
N ALA A 16 17.67 -14.80 -31.26
CA ALA A 16 16.52 -13.95 -31.13
C ALA A 16 17.06 -12.73 -30.40
N PRO A 17 16.69 -11.50 -30.82
CA PRO A 17 17.02 -10.33 -30.04
C PRO A 17 16.79 -10.73 -28.60
N ARG A 18 17.85 -10.75 -27.78
CA ARG A 18 17.71 -10.99 -26.34
C ARG A 18 16.97 -9.77 -25.87
N MET A 19 15.65 -9.78 -26.10
CA MET A 19 14.71 -8.83 -25.59
C MET A 19 15.01 -8.90 -24.10
N PRO A 20 15.61 -7.85 -23.51
CA PRO A 20 15.81 -7.83 -22.09
C PRO A 20 14.42 -8.06 -21.52
N GLU A 21 14.25 -9.25 -20.93
CA GLU A 21 13.03 -9.75 -20.32
C GLU A 21 12.30 -8.56 -19.73
N ALA A 22 11.25 -8.13 -20.43
CA ALA A 22 10.69 -6.81 -20.27
C ALA A 22 10.31 -6.72 -18.82
N ARG A 23 11.11 -5.95 -18.07
CA ARG A 23 11.01 -5.76 -16.63
C ARG A 23 9.54 -5.61 -16.37
N THR A 24 8.90 -6.58 -15.71
CA THR A 24 7.62 -6.32 -15.10
C THR A 24 7.93 -5.15 -14.16
N PRO A 25 7.48 -3.92 -14.45
CA PRO A 25 7.65 -2.84 -13.51
C PRO A 25 6.65 -3.22 -12.44
N GLY A 26 7.09 -4.01 -11.46
CA GLY A 26 6.29 -4.40 -10.32
C GLY A 26 5.81 -3.10 -9.71
N HIS A 27 4.52 -2.81 -9.88
CA HIS A 27 3.83 -1.78 -9.14
C HIS A 27 3.77 -2.31 -7.70
N GLN A 28 4.89 -2.21 -6.99
CA GLN A 28 5.01 -2.51 -5.56
C GLN A 28 4.38 -1.36 -4.78
N ALA A 29 3.19 -0.90 -5.19
CA ALA A 29 2.38 -0.08 -4.32
C ALA A 29 2.08 -0.99 -3.12
N GLY A 30 2.77 -0.77 -2.01
CA GLY A 30 2.64 -1.65 -0.85
C GLY A 30 1.16 -1.80 -0.48
N LEU A 31 0.78 -2.92 0.13
CA LEU A 31 -0.61 -3.26 0.45
C LEU A 31 -1.41 -2.11 1.10
N LEU A 32 -0.75 -1.23 1.87
CA LEU A 32 -1.34 -0.03 2.47
C LEU A 32 -1.77 1.04 1.43
N ALA A 33 -1.00 1.22 0.36
CA ALA A 33 -1.32 2.15 -0.72
C ALA A 33 -2.50 1.64 -1.56
N GLU A 34 -2.53 0.35 -1.87
CA GLU A 34 -3.67 -0.28 -2.55
C GLU A 34 -4.94 -0.23 -1.68
N PHE A 35 -4.83 -0.48 -0.37
CA PHE A 35 -5.93 -0.30 0.57
C PHE A 35 -6.42 1.15 0.62
N GLY A 36 -5.51 2.12 0.70
CA GLY A 36 -5.85 3.54 0.68
C GLY A 36 -6.61 3.95 -0.59
N LEU A 37 -6.20 3.40 -1.74
CA LEU A 37 -6.91 3.59 -3.01
C LEU A 37 -8.31 2.97 -2.96
N PHE A 38 -8.45 1.74 -2.43
CA PHE A 38 -9.73 1.05 -2.23
C PHE A 38 -10.70 1.80 -1.32
N LEU A 39 -10.19 2.38 -0.22
CA LEU A 39 -11.00 3.19 0.71
C LEU A 39 -11.48 4.48 0.02
N ARG A 40 -10.64 5.08 -0.83
CA ARG A 40 -11.00 6.25 -1.63
C ARG A 40 -12.09 5.92 -2.66
N GLU A 41 -11.98 4.77 -3.31
CA GLU A 41 -12.95 4.24 -4.28
C GLU A 41 -14.34 4.04 -3.65
N ARG A 42 -14.39 3.57 -2.40
CA ARG A 42 -15.63 3.40 -1.62
C ARG A 42 -16.21 4.72 -1.10
N LYS A 43 -15.72 5.87 -1.55
CA LYS A 43 -16.15 7.21 -1.10
C LYS A 43 -16.05 7.43 0.43
N LEU A 44 -15.08 6.81 1.11
CA LEU A 44 -14.81 7.14 2.53
C LEU A 44 -14.29 8.58 2.74
N LEU A 45 -14.18 9.39 1.68
CA LEU A 45 -14.05 10.85 1.77
C LEU A 45 -15.14 11.50 2.63
N TRP A 46 -16.30 10.86 2.78
CA TRP A 46 -17.35 11.32 3.68
C TRP A 46 -17.01 11.12 5.17
N LEU A 47 -16.09 10.22 5.50
CA LEU A 47 -15.65 9.95 6.87
C LEU A 47 -14.55 10.92 7.33
N THR A 48 -13.86 11.57 6.38
CA THR A 48 -12.84 12.58 6.64
C THR A 48 -13.32 13.69 7.60
N PRO A 49 -14.50 14.33 7.42
CA PRO A 49 -14.99 15.32 8.36
C PRO A 49 -15.25 14.75 9.76
N ILE A 50 -15.77 13.52 9.86
CA ILE A 50 -15.98 12.84 11.15
C ILE A 50 -14.63 12.65 11.87
N PHE A 51 -13.61 12.15 11.18
CA PHE A 51 -12.29 11.91 11.79
C PHE A 51 -11.59 13.20 12.17
N LEU A 52 -11.74 14.26 11.36
CA LEU A 52 -11.18 15.56 11.66
C LEU A 52 -11.78 16.11 12.95
N VAL A 53 -13.11 16.11 13.07
CA VAL A 53 -13.82 16.58 14.26
C VAL A 53 -13.48 15.71 15.46
N LEU A 54 -13.45 14.38 15.32
CA LEU A 54 -13.13 13.46 16.41
C LEU A 54 -11.70 13.63 16.91
N GLY A 55 -10.74 13.85 16.01
CA GLY A 55 -9.35 14.17 16.35
C GLY A 55 -9.23 15.54 17.02
N LEU A 56 -9.97 16.54 16.54
CA LEU A 56 -10.02 17.88 17.15
C LEU A 56 -10.61 17.83 18.56
N LEU A 57 -11.76 17.16 18.74
CA LEU A 57 -12.41 17.02 20.04
C LEU A 57 -11.57 16.16 20.98
N GLY A 58 -11.01 15.05 20.52
CA GLY A 58 -10.14 14.19 21.32
C GLY A 58 -8.87 14.91 21.75
N GLY A 59 -8.20 15.60 20.82
CA GLY A 59 -7.03 16.43 21.10
C GLY A 59 -7.35 17.59 22.05
N LEU A 60 -8.47 18.27 21.82
CA LEU A 60 -8.95 19.34 22.70
C LEU A 60 -9.32 18.81 24.08
N LEU A 61 -9.92 17.63 24.19
CA LEU A 61 -10.22 16.97 25.46
C LEU A 61 -8.94 16.62 26.21
N ILE A 62 -7.92 16.10 25.55
CA ILE A 62 -6.62 15.82 26.18
C ILE A 62 -5.95 17.13 26.63
N PHE A 63 -6.01 18.17 25.81
CA PHE A 63 -5.47 19.48 26.14
C PHE A 63 -6.26 20.17 27.27
N SER A 64 -7.58 19.99 27.32
CA SER A 64 -8.49 20.56 28.31
C SER A 64 -8.51 19.77 29.63
N ALA A 65 -8.43 18.44 29.58
CA ALA A 65 -8.34 17.56 30.74
C ALA A 65 -7.02 17.69 31.51
N SER A 66 -6.04 18.43 30.97
CA SER A 66 -4.90 18.94 31.75
C SER A 66 -5.33 19.91 32.87
N SER A 67 -6.61 20.30 32.92
CA SER A 67 -7.19 21.10 33.99
C SER A 67 -6.83 20.52 35.37
N PRO A 68 -5.96 21.21 36.15
CA PRO A 68 -5.58 20.81 37.50
C PRO A 68 -6.76 20.82 38.48
N LEU A 69 -7.98 21.12 38.00
CA LEU A 69 -9.21 21.19 38.78
C LEU A 69 -9.90 19.83 38.96
N ALA A 70 -9.55 18.81 38.17
CA ALA A 70 -10.05 17.44 38.33
C ALA A 70 -9.98 16.89 39.77
N PRO A 71 -8.89 17.07 40.55
CA PRO A 71 -8.81 16.57 41.92
C PRO A 71 -9.66 17.35 42.94
N PHE A 72 -10.10 18.58 42.64
CA PHE A 72 -10.85 19.41 43.63
C PHE A 72 -12.36 19.24 43.53
N ILE A 73 -12.89 18.96 42.33
CA ILE A 73 -14.33 18.69 42.16
C ILE A 73 -14.74 17.42 42.92
N TYR A 74 -13.86 16.41 43.02
CA TYR A 74 -14.08 15.21 43.83
C TYR A 74 -13.72 15.37 45.31
N ALA A 75 -12.99 16.41 45.69
CA ALA A 75 -12.60 16.61 47.10
C ALA A 75 -13.68 17.34 47.91
N ILE A 76 -14.61 18.04 47.25
CA ILE A 76 -15.67 18.84 47.89
C ILE A 76 -16.97 18.03 48.08
N PHE A 77 -17.06 16.80 47.55
CA PHE A 77 -18.18 15.87 47.72
C PHE A 77 -17.74 14.56 48.38
#